data_AF-A0A4P6WU13-F1
#
_entry.id   AF-A0A4P6WU13-F1
#
_cell.length_a   1.000
_cell.length_b   1.000
_cell.length_c   1.000
_cell.angle_alpha   90.00
_cell.angle_beta   90.00
_cell.angle_gamma   90.00
#
_symmetry.space_group_name_H-M   'P 1'
#
loop_
_entity.id
_entity.type
_entity.pdbx_description
1 polymer ?
#
loop_
_entity_poly.entity_id
_entity_poly.type
_entity_poly.pdbx_seq_one_letter_code
_entity_poly.pdbx_strand_id
1 'polypeptide(L)'
;MEQNLANAQISTTRPRWDRSRMVSRIVHLGCGAFHRAHQALYTHHLLESSDCDWGICEVNLMPGNDATLIQNLKAQDLLYTVAERGAQNTELKIIGSMNEALHPEFDGGDAIIRAMARPETAIVSLTITEKGYCTDPASGELDLNHPFIQHDIVNPQSPKSAIGYIVEALALRREQGLKAFTVLSCDNVRENGHVAKAAVLGLAATRDPQLADWIAAHVTFPCTMVDRIVPAATDEALAQIAGQLGVYDPCAIACEPFRQWVIEDDFVNGRPDWDRVGAQFVEDVVPFEMMKLRMLNGSHSFLAYLGYLGGYETIADTMTNPAYRNAALALMLEEQAPTLSMPEGTDLAGYAELLIARFSNPSLKHRTWQIAMDGSQKLPQRLLDPIRLYLAQGDNYRRLALGVAGWMRYVSGIDEKGNPIEVVDPLAEQFRAIYQHYPSTGERIRALLAIDTIFGRDLRENTDFIEHVTAACQQLQSLGARAAVADLSH
;
A
#
# COMPACT_ATOMS: atom_id res chain seq x y z
N MET A 1 -22.56 8.66 -30.70
CA MET A 1 -21.63 8.49 -29.57
C MET A 1 -22.34 7.67 -28.53
N GLU A 2 -21.70 6.62 -28.03
CA GLU A 2 -22.17 5.88 -26.87
C GLU A 2 -22.15 6.82 -25.65
N GLN A 3 -23.16 6.74 -24.79
CA GLN A 3 -23.22 7.59 -23.59
C GLN A 3 -22.18 7.10 -22.58
N ASN A 4 -21.37 8.02 -22.07
CA ASN A 4 -20.35 7.73 -21.06
C ASN A 4 -20.24 8.86 -20.03
N LEU A 5 -19.30 8.72 -19.10
CA LEU A 5 -19.12 9.69 -18.02
C LEU A 5 -18.88 11.14 -18.51
N ALA A 6 -18.32 11.36 -19.69
CA ALA A 6 -18.07 12.72 -20.21
C ALA A 6 -19.35 13.40 -20.73
N ASN A 7 -20.26 12.66 -21.34
CA ASN A 7 -21.40 13.24 -22.08
C ASN A 7 -22.80 12.88 -21.54
N ALA A 8 -22.92 11.93 -20.61
CA ALA A 8 -24.20 11.49 -20.07
C ALA A 8 -24.80 12.49 -19.07
N GLN A 9 -26.10 12.41 -18.82
CA GLN A 9 -26.69 13.04 -17.64
C GLN A 9 -26.39 12.18 -16.41
N ILE A 10 -25.71 12.75 -15.41
CA ILE A 10 -25.27 12.03 -14.21
C ILE A 10 -25.81 12.70 -12.94
N SER A 11 -25.87 11.96 -11.84
CA SER A 11 -26.42 12.41 -10.55
C SER A 11 -25.46 13.28 -9.73
N THR A 12 -24.21 13.43 -10.15
CA THR A 12 -23.16 14.20 -9.47
C THR A 12 -22.60 15.31 -10.37
N THR A 13 -21.86 16.25 -9.78
CA THR A 13 -21.29 17.40 -10.51
C THR A 13 -19.94 17.04 -11.12
N ARG A 14 -19.74 17.40 -12.39
CA ARG A 14 -18.42 17.33 -13.04
C ARG A 14 -17.51 18.47 -12.57
N PRO A 15 -16.17 18.31 -12.66
CA PRO A 15 -15.22 19.40 -12.47
C PRO A 15 -15.64 20.68 -13.21
N ARG A 16 -15.58 21.82 -12.51
CA ARG A 16 -15.99 23.13 -13.05
C ARG A 16 -14.85 24.02 -13.53
N TRP A 17 -13.60 23.63 -13.27
CA TRP A 17 -12.45 24.42 -13.72
C TRP A 17 -12.22 24.28 -15.22
N ASP A 18 -11.55 25.29 -15.78
CA ASP A 18 -11.11 25.28 -17.16
C ASP A 18 -9.90 24.34 -17.32
N ARG A 19 -10.15 23.17 -17.90
CA ARG A 19 -9.13 22.15 -18.15
C ARG A 19 -8.03 22.62 -19.10
N SER A 20 -8.30 23.62 -19.95
CA SER A 20 -7.27 24.15 -20.86
C SER A 20 -6.14 24.88 -20.14
N ARG A 21 -6.33 25.24 -18.86
CA ARG A 21 -5.30 25.82 -18.00
C ARG A 21 -4.38 24.78 -17.38
N MET A 22 -4.77 23.49 -17.37
CA MET A 22 -3.97 22.43 -16.75
C MET A 22 -2.74 22.10 -17.60
N VAL A 23 -1.61 21.96 -16.92
CA VAL A 23 -0.33 21.54 -17.48
C VAL A 23 0.04 20.20 -16.88
N SER A 24 0.40 19.23 -17.72
CA SER A 24 0.85 17.91 -17.26
C SER A 24 2.24 18.01 -16.63
N ARG A 25 2.29 18.45 -15.37
CA ARG A 25 3.50 18.65 -14.57
C ARG A 25 3.91 17.39 -13.82
N ILE A 26 2.99 16.43 -13.68
CA ILE A 26 3.23 15.11 -13.11
C ILE A 26 3.06 14.07 -14.23
N VAL A 27 4.02 13.17 -14.36
CA VAL A 27 3.81 11.90 -15.08
C VAL A 27 3.66 10.81 -14.03
N HIS A 28 2.58 10.03 -14.07
CA HIS A 28 2.35 8.94 -13.14
C HIS A 28 2.52 7.59 -13.83
N LEU A 29 3.41 6.75 -13.31
CA LEU A 29 3.64 5.39 -13.79
C LEU A 29 2.85 4.38 -12.94
N GLY A 30 1.96 3.64 -13.58
CA GLY A 30 1.09 2.65 -12.93
C GLY A 30 -0.21 3.25 -12.45
N CYS A 31 -1.09 3.68 -13.37
CA CYS A 31 -2.44 4.19 -13.13
C CYS A 31 -3.39 3.08 -12.60
N GLY A 32 -3.14 2.62 -11.38
CA GLY A 32 -3.93 1.60 -10.70
C GLY A 32 -5.19 2.16 -10.02
N ALA A 33 -5.89 1.29 -9.28
CA ALA A 33 -7.01 1.72 -8.44
C ALA A 33 -6.54 2.64 -7.29
N PHE A 34 -5.38 2.33 -6.68
CA PHE A 34 -4.86 3.11 -5.55
C PHE A 34 -4.51 4.54 -5.97
N HIS A 35 -3.77 4.73 -7.06
CA HIS A 35 -3.43 6.06 -7.58
C HIS A 35 -4.66 6.92 -7.80
N ARG A 36 -5.65 6.36 -8.51
CA ARG A 36 -6.93 7.00 -8.80
C ARG A 36 -7.72 7.34 -7.53
N ALA A 37 -7.61 6.53 -6.48
CA ALA A 37 -8.25 6.82 -5.20
C ALA A 37 -7.43 7.73 -4.30
N HIS A 38 -6.17 8.04 -4.61
CA HIS A 38 -5.25 8.68 -3.66
C HIS A 38 -4.55 9.89 -4.26
N GLN A 39 -3.42 9.75 -4.95
CA GLN A 39 -2.65 10.91 -5.42
C GLN A 39 -3.42 11.76 -6.44
N ALA A 40 -4.14 11.09 -7.36
CA ALA A 40 -5.01 11.79 -8.31
C ALA A 40 -6.14 12.55 -7.61
N LEU A 41 -6.65 12.03 -6.49
CA LEU A 41 -7.70 12.67 -5.72
C LEU A 41 -7.19 13.86 -4.89
N TYR A 42 -6.00 13.78 -4.28
CA TYR A 42 -5.36 14.95 -3.65
C TYR A 42 -5.17 16.07 -4.66
N THR A 43 -4.66 15.74 -5.84
CA THR A 43 -4.48 16.71 -6.93
C THR A 43 -5.80 17.29 -7.40
N HIS A 44 -6.85 16.46 -7.51
CA HIS A 44 -8.20 16.91 -7.85
C HIS A 44 -8.77 17.91 -6.83
N HIS A 45 -8.66 17.63 -5.54
CA HIS A 45 -9.14 18.57 -4.52
C HIS A 45 -8.36 19.88 -4.51
N LEU A 46 -7.07 19.85 -4.83
CA LEU A 46 -6.29 21.07 -4.95
C LEU A 46 -6.77 21.91 -6.15
N LEU A 47 -7.04 21.28 -7.30
CA LEU A 47 -7.63 21.94 -8.48
C LEU A 47 -9.04 22.49 -8.18
N GLU A 48 -9.81 21.81 -7.34
CA GLU A 48 -11.16 22.24 -6.95
C GLU A 48 -11.14 23.46 -6.01
N SER A 49 -10.12 23.57 -5.16
CA SER A 49 -10.04 24.57 -4.08
C SER A 49 -9.05 25.71 -4.33
N SER A 50 -8.37 25.74 -5.48
CA SER A 50 -7.35 26.74 -5.79
C SER A 50 -7.16 26.95 -7.31
N ASP A 51 -6.39 27.96 -7.70
CA ASP A 51 -5.96 28.22 -9.08
C ASP A 51 -4.76 27.34 -9.52
N CYS A 52 -4.58 26.18 -8.89
CA CYS A 52 -3.55 25.21 -9.26
C CYS A 52 -3.71 24.79 -10.74
N ASP A 53 -2.58 24.61 -11.44
CA ASP A 53 -2.56 24.16 -12.84
C ASP A 53 -1.94 22.75 -13.00
N TRP A 54 -1.65 22.06 -11.90
CA TRP A 54 -0.99 20.76 -11.93
C TRP A 54 -1.95 19.66 -12.39
N GLY A 55 -1.76 19.22 -13.63
CA GLY A 55 -2.39 18.03 -14.21
C GLY A 55 -1.44 16.82 -14.21
N ILE A 56 -2.06 15.64 -14.34
CA ILE A 56 -1.35 14.36 -14.38
C ILE A 56 -1.42 13.77 -15.79
N CYS A 57 -0.28 13.35 -16.31
CA CYS A 57 -0.17 12.45 -17.45
C CYS A 57 -0.08 11.01 -16.93
N GLU A 58 -1.15 10.25 -17.12
CA GLU A 58 -1.22 8.85 -16.69
C GLU A 58 -0.46 7.94 -17.65
N VAL A 59 0.29 6.98 -17.12
CA VAL A 59 1.03 6.01 -17.94
C VAL A 59 0.86 4.63 -17.35
N ASN A 60 0.40 3.69 -18.17
CA ASN A 60 0.55 2.26 -17.91
C ASN A 60 1.52 1.66 -18.92
N LEU A 61 2.28 0.64 -18.49
CA LEU A 61 3.34 0.02 -19.29
C LEU A 61 3.01 -1.42 -19.70
N MET A 62 2.11 -2.09 -18.99
CA MET A 62 1.80 -3.50 -19.22
C MET A 62 0.65 -3.66 -20.24
N PRO A 63 0.66 -4.71 -21.07
CA PRO A 63 -0.44 -4.99 -21.98
C PRO A 63 -1.73 -5.41 -21.23
N GLY A 64 -2.84 -5.55 -21.98
CA GLY A 64 -4.08 -6.14 -21.46
C GLY A 64 -4.96 -5.16 -20.67
N ASN A 65 -5.19 -5.43 -19.39
CA ASN A 65 -6.09 -4.61 -18.55
C ASN A 65 -5.60 -3.17 -18.41
N ASP A 66 -4.28 -3.00 -18.32
CA ASP A 66 -3.59 -1.72 -18.26
C ASP A 66 -3.84 -0.87 -19.51
N ALA A 67 -3.68 -1.47 -20.70
CA ALA A 67 -3.98 -0.84 -21.99
C ALA A 67 -5.48 -0.48 -22.11
N THR A 68 -6.36 -1.40 -21.70
CA THR A 68 -7.82 -1.22 -21.71
C THR A 68 -8.24 -0.06 -20.82
N LEU A 69 -7.64 0.08 -19.63
CA LEU A 69 -7.92 1.18 -18.72
C LEU A 69 -7.55 2.53 -19.34
N ILE A 70 -6.37 2.66 -19.95
CA ILE A 70 -5.95 3.92 -20.59
C ILE A 70 -6.88 4.27 -21.75
N GLN A 71 -7.32 3.30 -22.55
CA GLN A 71 -8.31 3.53 -23.62
C GLN A 71 -9.65 4.01 -23.06
N ASN A 72 -10.14 3.40 -21.98
CA ASN A 72 -11.38 3.80 -21.33
C ASN A 72 -11.28 5.22 -20.75
N LEU A 73 -10.17 5.56 -20.10
CA LEU A 73 -9.92 6.94 -19.62
C LEU A 73 -9.95 7.92 -20.79
N LYS A 74 -9.22 7.64 -21.89
CA LYS A 74 -9.23 8.49 -23.10
C LYS A 74 -10.63 8.67 -23.68
N ALA A 75 -11.45 7.61 -23.68
CA ALA A 75 -12.83 7.67 -24.18
C ALA A 75 -13.76 8.51 -23.30
N GLN A 76 -13.43 8.72 -22.02
CA GLN A 76 -14.22 9.48 -21.05
C GLN A 76 -13.66 10.89 -20.79
N ASP A 77 -12.95 11.47 -21.75
CA ASP A 77 -12.22 12.74 -21.57
C ASP A 77 -11.33 12.71 -20.32
N LEU A 78 -10.74 11.57 -19.98
CA LEU A 78 -9.92 11.35 -18.78
C LEU A 78 -10.66 11.59 -17.45
N LEU A 79 -11.99 11.56 -17.47
CA LEU A 79 -12.80 11.56 -16.26
C LEU A 79 -13.01 10.13 -15.77
N TYR A 80 -13.13 9.98 -14.46
CA TYR A 80 -13.55 8.73 -13.81
C TYR A 80 -14.23 9.01 -12.47
N THR A 81 -14.90 8.01 -11.92
CA THR A 81 -15.68 8.13 -10.68
C THR A 81 -14.93 7.52 -9.50
N VAL A 82 -14.87 8.25 -8.39
CA VAL A 82 -14.48 7.72 -7.07
C VAL A 82 -15.71 7.64 -6.19
N ALA A 83 -15.99 6.45 -5.67
CA ALA A 83 -17.05 6.19 -4.71
C ALA A 83 -16.47 6.02 -3.30
N GLU A 84 -16.57 7.05 -2.47
CA GLU A 84 -16.13 7.03 -1.07
C GLU A 84 -17.24 6.39 -0.21
N ARG A 85 -17.03 5.14 0.20
CA ARG A 85 -18.02 4.33 0.93
C ARG A 85 -17.83 4.47 2.44
N GLY A 86 -18.55 5.41 3.05
CA GLY A 86 -18.66 5.53 4.50
C GLY A 86 -19.55 4.44 5.12
N ALA A 87 -19.71 4.50 6.44
CA ALA A 87 -20.55 3.55 7.17
C ALA A 87 -22.05 3.71 6.85
N GLN A 88 -22.52 4.94 6.62
CA GLN A 88 -23.94 5.22 6.34
C GLN A 88 -24.22 5.65 4.90
N ASN A 89 -23.25 6.25 4.21
CA ASN A 89 -23.44 6.83 2.89
C ASN A 89 -22.27 6.52 1.95
N THR A 90 -22.55 6.58 0.65
CA THR A 90 -21.54 6.56 -0.41
C THR A 90 -21.56 7.92 -1.09
N GLU A 91 -20.41 8.57 -1.18
CA GLU A 91 -20.24 9.83 -1.92
C GLU A 91 -19.60 9.55 -3.28
N LEU A 92 -20.20 10.03 -4.37
CA LEU A 92 -19.66 9.89 -5.73
C LEU A 92 -19.00 11.19 -6.20
N LYS A 93 -17.72 11.11 -6.57
CA LYS A 93 -16.91 12.23 -7.05
C LYS A 93 -16.43 11.96 -8.47
N ILE A 94 -16.59 12.94 -9.36
CA ILE A 94 -16.04 12.87 -10.72
C ILE A 94 -14.68 13.51 -10.72
N ILE A 95 -13.66 12.70 -10.96
CA ILE A 95 -12.27 13.13 -10.89
C ILE A 95 -11.82 13.61 -12.26
N GLY A 96 -11.07 14.71 -12.27
CA GLY A 96 -10.60 15.39 -13.48
C GLY A 96 -9.20 15.99 -13.33
N SER A 97 -8.37 15.43 -12.45
CA SER A 97 -6.95 15.80 -12.33
C SER A 97 -6.07 15.22 -13.44
N MET A 98 -6.59 14.25 -14.20
CA MET A 98 -5.92 13.66 -15.35
C MET A 98 -6.05 14.56 -16.58
N ASN A 99 -4.91 14.91 -17.15
CA ASN A 99 -4.80 15.81 -18.31
C ASN A 99 -4.38 15.07 -19.58
N GLU A 100 -3.58 14.01 -19.43
CA GLU A 100 -3.15 13.13 -20.51
C GLU A 100 -3.14 11.68 -20.03
N ALA A 101 -3.17 10.74 -20.97
CA ALA A 101 -2.94 9.33 -20.68
C ALA A 101 -2.16 8.68 -21.85
N LEU A 102 -1.18 7.84 -21.55
CA LEU A 102 -0.29 7.23 -22.54
C LEU A 102 -0.10 5.74 -22.28
N HIS A 103 0.11 4.99 -23.36
CA HIS A 103 0.44 3.56 -23.30
C HIS A 103 1.37 3.18 -24.46
N PRO A 104 2.37 2.30 -24.25
CA PRO A 104 3.35 1.97 -25.29
C PRO A 104 2.73 1.31 -26.54
N GLU A 105 1.64 0.52 -26.41
CA GLU A 105 1.05 -0.19 -27.55
C GLU A 105 0.42 0.72 -28.62
N PHE A 106 -0.08 1.89 -28.25
CA PHE A 106 -0.77 2.78 -29.19
C PHE A 106 -0.21 4.20 -29.26
N ASP A 107 0.50 4.67 -28.23
CA ASP A 107 1.20 5.96 -28.27
C ASP A 107 2.71 5.79 -28.56
N GLY A 108 3.27 4.60 -28.32
CA GLY A 108 4.70 4.30 -28.45
C GLY A 108 5.52 4.72 -27.22
N GLY A 109 6.60 3.98 -26.92
CA GLY A 109 7.48 4.27 -25.77
C GLY A 109 8.14 5.65 -25.83
N ASP A 110 8.48 6.11 -27.04
CA ASP A 110 9.06 7.45 -27.28
C ASP A 110 8.10 8.58 -26.85
N ALA A 111 6.77 8.40 -26.96
CA ALA A 111 5.82 9.38 -26.44
C ALA A 111 5.88 9.52 -24.91
N ILE A 112 6.10 8.41 -24.20
CA ILE A 112 6.20 8.38 -22.74
C ILE A 112 7.51 9.04 -22.29
N ILE A 113 8.64 8.68 -22.92
CA ILE A 113 9.94 9.31 -22.67
C ILE A 113 9.84 10.83 -22.88
N ARG A 114 9.24 11.26 -24.01
CA ARG A 114 9.04 12.68 -24.30
C ARG A 114 8.13 13.37 -23.31
N ALA A 115 7.08 12.72 -22.80
CA ALA A 115 6.22 13.27 -21.75
C ALA A 115 7.01 13.55 -20.46
N MET A 116 7.88 12.64 -20.05
CA MET A 116 8.77 12.84 -18.89
C MET A 116 9.86 13.88 -19.15
N ALA A 117 10.29 14.04 -20.41
CA ALA A 117 11.32 15.00 -20.79
C ALA A 117 10.81 16.42 -21.09
N ARG A 118 9.51 16.71 -20.95
CA ARG A 118 8.98 18.08 -21.12
C ARG A 118 9.52 19.03 -20.06
N PRO A 119 9.89 20.28 -20.38
CA PRO A 119 10.38 21.24 -19.38
C PRO A 119 9.47 21.42 -18.16
N GLU A 120 8.14 21.33 -18.38
CA GLU A 120 7.11 21.50 -17.36
C GLU A 120 6.95 20.29 -16.44
N THR A 121 7.39 19.09 -16.86
CA THR A 121 7.35 17.89 -16.02
C THR A 121 8.32 18.06 -14.86
N ALA A 122 7.75 18.15 -13.66
CA ALA A 122 8.45 18.37 -12.41
C ALA A 122 8.55 17.10 -11.55
N ILE A 123 7.58 16.19 -11.69
CA ILE A 123 7.50 14.96 -10.89
C ILE A 123 7.19 13.78 -11.80
N VAL A 124 7.92 12.67 -11.61
CA VAL A 124 7.51 11.34 -12.06
C VAL A 124 7.14 10.53 -10.81
N SER A 125 5.87 10.19 -10.66
CA SER A 125 5.37 9.43 -9.51
C SER A 125 5.06 7.97 -9.86
N LEU A 126 5.08 7.07 -8.88
CA LEU A 126 4.96 5.62 -9.13
C LEU A 126 3.95 4.94 -8.21
N THR A 127 3.08 4.11 -8.77
CA THR A 127 2.44 2.98 -8.08
C THR A 127 2.57 1.72 -8.92
N ILE A 128 3.79 1.19 -9.01
CA ILE A 128 4.18 0.10 -9.90
C ILE A 128 4.28 -1.25 -9.20
N THR A 129 3.85 -1.33 -7.93
CA THR A 129 4.04 -2.44 -7.00
C THR A 129 5.50 -2.68 -6.64
N GLU A 130 5.75 -3.48 -5.59
CA GLU A 130 7.08 -3.86 -5.14
C GLU A 130 7.92 -4.49 -6.26
N LYS A 131 7.27 -5.24 -7.16
CA LYS A 131 7.93 -5.92 -8.29
C LYS A 131 8.37 -4.98 -9.40
N GLY A 132 7.75 -3.80 -9.50
CA GLY A 132 8.04 -2.83 -10.56
C GLY A 132 9.42 -2.18 -10.44
N TYR A 133 10.01 -2.18 -9.24
CA TYR A 133 11.36 -1.65 -8.99
C TYR A 133 12.46 -2.56 -9.51
N CYS A 134 12.15 -3.84 -9.80
CA CYS A 134 13.10 -4.85 -10.25
C CYS A 134 14.33 -4.96 -9.32
N THR A 135 14.14 -4.78 -8.02
CA THR A 135 15.21 -4.89 -7.01
C THR A 135 15.26 -6.29 -6.42
N ASP A 136 16.45 -6.75 -6.08
CA ASP A 136 16.65 -7.95 -5.28
C ASP A 136 16.18 -7.69 -3.84
N PRO A 137 15.21 -8.46 -3.30
CA PRO A 137 14.64 -8.17 -1.99
C PRO A 137 15.62 -8.28 -0.82
N ALA A 138 16.72 -9.03 -0.98
CA ALA A 138 17.68 -9.25 0.09
C ALA A 138 18.69 -8.10 0.21
N SER A 139 19.11 -7.55 -0.93
CA SER A 139 20.08 -6.45 -1.00
C SER A 139 19.41 -5.08 -1.10
N GLY A 140 18.18 -4.99 -1.61
CA GLY A 140 17.50 -3.74 -1.94
C GLY A 140 18.04 -3.06 -3.21
N GLU A 141 19.04 -3.67 -3.85
CA GLU A 141 19.69 -3.15 -5.06
C GLU A 141 18.97 -3.62 -6.33
N LEU A 142 19.23 -2.96 -7.46
CA LEU A 142 18.68 -3.38 -8.75
C LEU A 142 19.14 -4.80 -9.12
N ASP A 143 18.19 -5.69 -9.44
CA ASP A 143 18.51 -7.02 -9.97
C ASP A 143 18.84 -6.94 -11.46
N LEU A 144 20.13 -6.94 -11.77
CA LEU A 144 20.65 -6.93 -13.14
C LEU A 144 20.30 -8.20 -13.95
N ASN A 145 19.84 -9.26 -13.29
CA ASN A 145 19.38 -10.48 -13.97
C ASN A 145 17.88 -10.44 -14.29
N HIS A 146 17.15 -9.43 -13.80
CA HIS A 146 15.73 -9.31 -14.08
C HIS A 146 15.50 -9.13 -15.60
N PRO A 147 14.57 -9.88 -16.24
CA PRO A 147 14.42 -9.88 -17.70
C PRO A 147 14.14 -8.49 -18.31
N PHE A 148 13.38 -7.63 -17.62
CA PHE A 148 13.17 -6.25 -18.08
C PHE A 148 14.44 -5.41 -18.00
N ILE A 149 15.26 -5.61 -16.96
CA ILE A 149 16.50 -4.85 -16.77
C ILE A 149 17.54 -5.27 -17.81
N GLN A 150 17.70 -6.57 -18.06
CA GLN A 150 18.57 -7.05 -19.15
C GLN A 150 18.15 -6.49 -20.52
N HIS A 151 16.84 -6.43 -20.79
CA HIS A 151 16.32 -5.85 -22.01
C HIS A 151 16.67 -4.35 -22.13
N ASP A 152 16.49 -3.60 -21.05
CA ASP A 152 16.66 -2.14 -21.04
C ASP A 152 18.13 -1.72 -21.09
N ILE A 153 19.04 -2.54 -20.54
CA ILE A 153 20.49 -2.37 -20.70
C ILE A 153 20.88 -2.45 -22.19
N VAL A 154 20.29 -3.40 -22.93
CA VAL A 154 20.59 -3.59 -24.36
C VAL A 154 19.86 -2.54 -25.23
N ASN A 155 18.67 -2.09 -24.82
CA ASN A 155 17.79 -1.22 -25.61
C ASN A 155 17.36 0.03 -24.81
N PRO A 156 18.29 0.91 -24.40
CA PRO A 156 17.99 2.02 -23.48
C PRO A 156 16.98 3.02 -24.04
N GLN A 157 16.93 3.20 -25.36
CA GLN A 157 15.99 4.11 -26.04
C GLN A 157 14.60 3.49 -26.29
N SER A 158 14.42 2.20 -25.97
CA SER A 158 13.14 1.50 -26.07
C SER A 158 12.91 0.62 -24.84
N PRO A 159 12.88 1.21 -23.63
CA PRO A 159 12.81 0.44 -22.39
C PRO A 159 11.45 -0.23 -22.20
N LYS A 160 11.41 -1.23 -21.32
CA LYS A 160 10.21 -1.96 -20.89
C LYS A 160 9.91 -1.79 -19.40
N SER A 161 10.93 -1.58 -18.57
CA SER A 161 10.74 -1.32 -17.13
C SER A 161 10.43 0.15 -16.88
N ALA A 162 9.67 0.44 -15.81
CA ALA A 162 9.46 1.81 -15.33
C ALA A 162 10.80 2.52 -15.05
N ILE A 163 11.78 1.79 -14.50
CA ILE A 163 13.13 2.29 -14.22
C ILE A 163 13.85 2.70 -15.51
N GLY A 164 13.75 1.88 -16.57
CA GLY A 164 14.31 2.19 -17.89
C GLY A 164 13.71 3.47 -18.51
N TYR A 165 12.39 3.64 -18.44
CA TYR A 165 11.73 4.87 -18.88
C TYR A 165 12.23 6.11 -18.13
N ILE A 166 12.38 6.01 -16.81
CA ILE A 166 12.89 7.11 -15.98
C ILE A 166 14.33 7.47 -16.35
N VAL A 167 15.22 6.47 -16.45
CA VAL A 167 16.64 6.70 -16.78
C VAL A 167 16.80 7.31 -18.18
N GLU A 168 16.07 6.80 -19.18
CA GLU A 168 16.10 7.35 -20.53
C GLU A 168 15.56 8.79 -20.59
N ALA A 169 14.46 9.09 -19.89
CA ALA A 169 13.94 10.45 -19.82
C ALA A 169 14.92 11.41 -19.14
N LEU A 170 15.59 11.00 -18.06
CA LEU A 170 16.61 11.80 -17.38
C LEU A 170 17.86 12.01 -18.25
N ALA A 171 18.29 10.99 -18.99
CA ALA A 171 19.37 11.12 -19.98
C ALA A 171 19.01 12.17 -21.04
N LEU A 172 17.81 12.11 -21.60
CA LEU A 172 17.33 13.07 -22.58
C LEU A 172 17.26 14.49 -22.01
N ARG A 173 16.80 14.66 -20.77
CA ARG A 173 16.78 15.96 -20.09
C ARG A 173 18.18 16.53 -19.89
N ARG A 174 19.14 15.70 -19.46
CA ARG A 174 20.56 16.08 -19.32
C ARG A 174 21.13 16.54 -20.66
N GLU A 175 20.89 15.80 -21.73
CA GLU A 175 21.35 16.14 -23.09
C GLU A 175 20.75 17.48 -23.58
N GLN A 176 19.50 17.77 -23.21
CA GLN A 176 18.80 19.01 -23.58
C GLN A 176 19.07 20.18 -22.62
N GLY A 177 19.85 19.98 -21.56
CA GLY A 177 20.11 21.01 -20.56
C GLY A 177 18.87 21.39 -19.72
N LEU A 178 17.89 20.48 -19.61
CA LEU A 178 16.70 20.66 -18.78
C LEU A 178 17.00 20.28 -17.32
N LYS A 179 16.29 20.92 -16.38
CA LYS A 179 16.31 20.51 -14.97
C LYS A 179 15.84 19.07 -14.83
N ALA A 180 16.32 18.33 -13.83
CA ALA A 180 15.73 17.04 -13.46
C ALA A 180 14.29 17.19 -12.94
N PHE A 181 13.56 16.06 -12.86
CA PHE A 181 12.31 15.93 -12.12
C PHE A 181 12.55 15.13 -10.84
N THR A 182 11.66 15.26 -9.85
CA THR A 182 11.63 14.37 -8.68
C THR A 182 11.01 13.02 -9.04
N VAL A 183 11.55 11.94 -8.48
CA VAL A 183 10.98 10.59 -8.58
C VAL A 183 10.27 10.28 -7.26
N LEU A 184 8.93 10.30 -7.28
CA LEU A 184 8.09 10.18 -6.08
C LEU A 184 7.41 8.81 -6.02
N SER A 185 8.01 7.86 -5.30
CA SER A 185 7.35 6.56 -5.07
C SER A 185 6.13 6.75 -4.16
N CYS A 186 5.02 6.12 -4.53
CA CYS A 186 3.79 6.02 -3.73
C CYS A 186 3.39 4.54 -3.54
N ASP A 187 4.33 3.60 -3.71
CA ASP A 187 4.11 2.20 -3.40
C ASP A 187 4.27 1.93 -1.90
N ASN A 188 3.61 0.89 -1.40
CA ASN A 188 3.69 0.46 0.00
C ASN A 188 4.96 -0.36 0.28
N VAL A 189 6.11 0.19 -0.11
CA VAL A 189 7.45 -0.31 0.19
C VAL A 189 8.01 0.56 1.33
N ARG A 190 8.76 -0.05 2.26
CA ARG A 190 9.45 0.71 3.31
C ARG A 190 10.54 1.57 2.67
N GLU A 191 10.66 2.84 3.10
CA GLU A 191 11.69 3.75 2.57
C GLU A 191 11.67 3.77 1.02
N ASN A 192 10.46 3.83 0.46
CA ASN A 192 10.20 3.61 -0.97
C ASN A 192 10.99 4.56 -1.91
N GLY A 193 11.30 5.78 -1.46
CA GLY A 193 12.18 6.71 -2.16
C GLY A 193 13.61 6.15 -2.31
N HIS A 194 14.17 5.54 -1.27
CA HIS A 194 15.48 4.93 -1.31
C HIS A 194 15.53 3.71 -2.25
N VAL A 195 14.47 2.90 -2.29
CA VAL A 195 14.35 1.77 -3.23
C VAL A 195 14.30 2.29 -4.67
N ALA A 196 13.51 3.33 -4.94
CA ALA A 196 13.48 3.98 -6.25
C ALA A 196 14.86 4.54 -6.65
N LYS A 197 15.56 5.18 -5.71
CA LYS A 197 16.90 5.72 -5.90
C LYS A 197 17.91 4.63 -6.26
N ALA A 198 17.95 3.54 -5.50
CA ALA A 198 18.84 2.41 -5.75
C ALA A 198 18.59 1.79 -7.13
N ALA A 199 17.33 1.56 -7.48
CA ALA A 199 16.96 1.02 -8.80
C ALA A 199 17.38 1.94 -9.96
N VAL A 200 17.07 3.24 -9.87
CA VAL A 200 17.38 4.21 -10.92
C VAL A 200 18.89 4.43 -11.07
N LEU A 201 19.63 4.61 -9.96
CA LEU A 201 21.08 4.78 -10.00
C LEU A 201 21.78 3.50 -10.47
N GLY A 202 21.31 2.33 -10.02
CA GLY A 202 21.83 1.04 -10.45
C GLY A 202 21.74 0.87 -11.97
N LEU A 203 20.59 1.16 -12.58
CA LEU A 203 20.43 1.05 -14.02
C LEU A 203 21.25 2.13 -14.75
N ALA A 204 21.23 3.37 -14.28
CA ALA A 204 22.00 4.46 -14.87
C ALA A 204 23.51 4.17 -14.92
N ALA A 205 24.06 3.55 -13.86
CA ALA A 205 25.47 3.20 -13.77
C ALA A 205 25.89 2.15 -14.82
N THR A 206 24.99 1.22 -15.19
CA THR A 206 25.25 0.24 -16.27
C THR A 206 25.31 0.88 -17.65
N ARG A 207 24.65 2.03 -17.84
CA ARG A 207 24.60 2.78 -19.09
C ARG A 207 25.77 3.75 -19.24
N ASP A 208 25.96 4.62 -18.25
CA ASP A 208 26.99 5.64 -18.22
C ASP A 208 27.20 6.10 -16.76
N PRO A 209 28.38 5.86 -16.15
CA PRO A 209 28.67 6.35 -14.80
C PRO A 209 28.44 7.86 -14.63
N GLN A 210 28.70 8.68 -15.66
CA GLN A 210 28.45 10.12 -15.57
C GLN A 210 26.97 10.47 -15.54
N LEU A 211 26.11 9.64 -16.13
CA LEU A 211 24.66 9.79 -16.02
C LEU A 211 24.22 9.44 -14.61
N ALA A 212 24.74 8.38 -14.01
CA ALA A 212 24.45 8.03 -12.62
C ALA A 212 24.86 9.15 -11.66
N ASP A 213 26.08 9.70 -11.81
CA ASP A 213 26.56 10.83 -11.01
C ASP A 213 25.67 12.06 -11.18
N TRP A 214 25.25 12.35 -12.42
CA TRP A 214 24.35 13.47 -12.69
C TRP A 214 22.98 13.28 -12.04
N ILE A 215 22.39 12.08 -12.15
CA ILE A 215 21.11 11.74 -11.51
C ILE A 215 21.24 11.87 -9.99
N ALA A 216 22.29 11.31 -9.40
CA ALA A 216 22.52 11.37 -7.95
C ALA A 216 22.64 12.82 -7.43
N ALA A 217 23.16 13.74 -8.24
CA ALA A 217 23.33 15.14 -7.87
C ALA A 217 22.10 16.03 -8.17
N HIS A 218 21.22 15.64 -9.09
CA HIS A 218 20.16 16.52 -9.59
C HIS A 218 18.73 16.00 -9.38
N VAL A 219 18.54 14.72 -9.07
CA VAL A 219 17.22 14.10 -8.83
C VAL A 219 17.03 13.84 -7.35
N THR A 220 15.86 14.15 -6.81
CA THR A 220 15.44 13.74 -5.46
C THR A 220 14.47 12.57 -5.51
N PHE A 221 14.50 11.79 -4.43
CA PHE A 221 13.72 10.57 -4.26
C PHE A 221 13.08 10.56 -2.86
N PRO A 222 12.15 11.49 -2.58
CA PRO A 222 11.49 11.57 -1.29
C PRO A 222 10.71 10.29 -0.98
N CYS A 223 10.77 9.83 0.26
CA CYS A 223 9.94 8.74 0.74
C CYS A 223 8.51 9.22 1.00
N THR A 224 7.56 8.29 0.91
CA THR A 224 6.16 8.55 1.24
C THR A 224 5.52 7.44 2.05
N MET A 225 4.66 7.81 2.98
CA MET A 225 3.70 6.90 3.60
C MET A 225 2.33 7.20 3.00
N VAL A 226 1.78 6.21 2.30
CA VAL A 226 0.45 6.29 1.70
C VAL A 226 -0.51 5.36 2.43
N ASP A 227 -1.70 5.84 2.75
CA ASP A 227 -2.74 5.01 3.35
C ASP A 227 -4.13 5.37 2.84
N ARG A 228 -4.77 4.37 2.24
CA ARG A 228 -6.19 4.35 1.90
C ARG A 228 -6.58 2.92 1.54
N ILE A 229 -7.69 2.46 2.08
CA ILE A 229 -8.30 1.21 1.68
C ILE A 229 -8.99 1.40 0.32
N VAL A 230 -8.55 0.64 -0.67
CA VAL A 230 -9.08 0.63 -2.04
C VAL A 230 -9.23 -0.83 -2.48
N PRO A 231 -10.40 -1.46 -2.27
CA PRO A 231 -10.65 -2.81 -2.76
C PRO A 231 -10.53 -2.88 -4.29
N ALA A 232 -10.22 -4.07 -4.81
CA ALA A 232 -10.28 -4.30 -6.25
C ALA A 232 -11.69 -4.02 -6.78
N ALA A 233 -11.79 -3.41 -7.96
CA ALA A 233 -13.08 -3.20 -8.61
C ALA A 233 -13.69 -4.57 -8.98
N THR A 234 -14.93 -4.80 -8.57
CA THR A 234 -15.73 -5.96 -8.97
C THR A 234 -16.90 -5.49 -9.84
N ASP A 235 -17.44 -6.39 -10.67
CA ASP A 235 -18.63 -6.09 -11.47
C ASP A 235 -19.80 -5.62 -10.59
N GLU A 236 -19.95 -6.21 -9.39
CA GLU A 236 -20.94 -5.79 -8.40
C GLU A 236 -20.69 -4.34 -7.95
N ALA A 237 -19.45 -3.98 -7.64
CA ALA A 237 -19.10 -2.64 -7.19
C ALA A 237 -19.34 -1.60 -8.31
N LEU A 238 -18.96 -1.92 -9.55
CA LEU A 238 -19.17 -1.05 -10.71
C LEU A 238 -20.65 -0.88 -11.03
N ALA A 239 -21.45 -1.96 -10.95
CA ALA A 239 -22.90 -1.89 -11.14
C ALA A 239 -23.59 -1.04 -10.06
N GLN A 240 -23.14 -1.14 -8.81
CA GLN A 240 -23.64 -0.29 -7.72
C GLN A 240 -23.34 1.19 -7.96
N ILE A 241 -22.12 1.52 -8.40
CA ILE A 241 -21.75 2.89 -8.75
C ILE A 241 -22.60 3.37 -9.92
N ALA A 242 -22.75 2.56 -10.97
CA ALA A 242 -23.55 2.91 -12.14
C ALA A 242 -25.03 3.20 -11.79
N GLY A 243 -25.62 2.39 -10.91
CA GLY A 243 -27.00 2.59 -10.44
C GLY A 243 -27.20 3.90 -9.69
N GLN A 244 -26.20 4.35 -8.92
CA GLN A 244 -26.23 5.65 -8.23
C GLN A 244 -25.89 6.81 -9.16
N LEU A 245 -24.94 6.61 -10.06
CA LEU A 245 -24.41 7.64 -10.96
C LEU A 245 -25.35 7.96 -12.12
N GLY A 246 -26.09 6.96 -12.60
CA GLY A 246 -26.96 7.02 -13.79
C GLY A 246 -26.27 6.62 -15.09
N VAL A 247 -24.97 6.31 -15.06
CA VAL A 247 -24.20 5.82 -16.22
C VAL A 247 -23.16 4.81 -15.75
N TYR A 248 -22.84 3.82 -16.58
CA TYR A 248 -21.74 2.90 -16.31
C TYR A 248 -20.40 3.57 -16.58
N ASP A 249 -19.49 3.49 -15.61
CA ASP A 249 -18.13 4.00 -15.72
C ASP A 249 -17.15 2.84 -15.51
N PRO A 250 -16.49 2.33 -16.57
CA PRO A 250 -15.51 1.25 -16.47
C PRO A 250 -14.23 1.66 -15.74
N CYS A 251 -14.02 2.96 -15.52
CA CYS A 251 -12.91 3.52 -14.77
C CYS A 251 -13.31 3.84 -13.31
N ALA A 252 -14.52 3.49 -12.87
CA ALA A 252 -14.94 3.77 -11.50
C ALA A 252 -14.18 2.93 -10.48
N ILE A 253 -14.01 3.47 -9.29
CA ILE A 253 -13.40 2.78 -8.14
C ILE A 253 -14.18 3.06 -6.87
N ALA A 254 -14.11 2.13 -5.92
CA ALA A 254 -14.64 2.30 -4.57
C ALA A 254 -13.49 2.31 -3.56
N CYS A 255 -13.61 3.16 -2.54
CA CYS A 255 -12.62 3.28 -1.47
C CYS A 255 -13.27 3.72 -0.16
N GLU A 256 -12.53 3.64 0.93
CA GLU A 256 -12.96 4.25 2.19
C GLU A 256 -12.86 5.78 2.12
N PRO A 257 -13.60 6.55 2.93
CA PRO A 257 -13.47 8.02 2.96
C PRO A 257 -12.13 8.50 3.52
N PHE A 258 -11.55 7.75 4.46
CA PHE A 258 -10.24 8.08 5.03
C PHE A 258 -9.15 8.02 3.97
N ARG A 259 -8.19 8.95 4.07
CA ARG A 259 -6.97 8.96 3.27
C ARG A 259 -5.89 9.68 4.07
N GLN A 260 -4.65 9.22 3.94
CA GLN A 260 -3.48 9.89 4.50
C GLN A 260 -2.32 9.79 3.53
N TRP A 261 -1.56 10.89 3.42
CA TRP A 261 -0.36 10.95 2.61
C TRP A 261 0.69 11.77 3.36
N VAL A 262 1.74 11.10 3.82
CA VAL A 262 2.91 11.75 4.42
C VAL A 262 4.05 11.70 3.41
N ILE A 263 4.71 12.82 3.19
CA ILE A 263 5.67 13.02 2.10
C ILE A 263 6.89 13.74 2.67
N GLU A 264 8.09 13.25 2.38
CA GLU A 264 9.30 14.02 2.63
C GLU A 264 9.34 15.25 1.70
N ASP A 265 9.57 16.44 2.25
CA ASP A 265 9.55 17.69 1.47
C ASP A 265 10.84 17.95 0.70
N ASP A 266 11.20 17.02 -0.20
CA ASP A 266 12.44 17.06 -0.98
C ASP A 266 12.16 16.99 -2.49
N PHE A 267 11.85 18.14 -3.10
CA PHE A 267 11.46 18.25 -4.51
C PHE A 267 12.38 19.20 -5.30
N VAL A 268 13.06 18.69 -6.34
CA VAL A 268 14.05 19.47 -7.12
C VAL A 268 13.45 20.46 -8.10
N ASN A 269 12.19 20.26 -8.52
CA ASN A 269 11.55 21.07 -9.55
C ASN A 269 10.15 21.54 -9.14
N GLY A 270 9.94 21.74 -7.84
CA GLY A 270 8.67 22.14 -7.25
C GLY A 270 7.67 20.99 -7.13
N ARG A 271 6.56 21.27 -6.45
CA ARG A 271 5.46 20.33 -6.20
C ARG A 271 4.14 21.07 -6.00
N PRO A 272 2.98 20.39 -6.06
CA PRO A 272 1.72 20.97 -5.63
C PRO A 272 1.68 21.24 -4.12
N ASP A 273 0.85 22.20 -3.71
CA ASP A 273 0.52 22.50 -2.30
C ASP A 273 -0.48 21.45 -1.75
N TRP A 274 -0.14 20.17 -1.81
CA TRP A 274 -1.03 19.07 -1.37
C TRP A 274 -1.40 19.15 0.13
N ASP A 275 -0.62 19.87 0.94
CA ASP A 275 -0.91 20.15 2.35
C ASP A 275 -2.19 20.95 2.56
N ARG A 276 -2.54 21.82 1.61
CA ARG A 276 -3.82 22.57 1.64
C ARG A 276 -5.05 21.67 1.55
N VAL A 277 -4.87 20.43 1.12
CA VAL A 277 -5.94 19.44 0.93
C VAL A 277 -5.68 18.14 1.72
N GLY A 278 -4.79 18.21 2.72
CA GLY A 278 -4.64 17.20 3.78
C GLY A 278 -3.41 16.30 3.68
N ALA A 279 -2.51 16.49 2.70
CA ALA A 279 -1.21 15.81 2.75
C ALA A 279 -0.33 16.41 3.87
N GLN A 280 0.65 15.65 4.33
CA GLN A 280 1.54 16.05 5.41
C GLN A 280 2.97 16.06 4.88
N PHE A 281 3.58 17.24 4.78
CA PHE A 281 5.00 17.37 4.48
C PHE A 281 5.81 17.30 5.76
N VAL A 282 6.83 16.44 5.78
CA VAL A 282 7.69 16.17 6.93
C VAL A 282 9.15 16.10 6.50
N GLU A 283 10.06 16.12 7.46
CA GLU A 283 11.50 15.92 7.19
C GLU A 283 11.84 14.44 7.03
N ASP A 284 11.18 13.55 7.79
CA ASP A 284 11.40 12.11 7.80
C ASP A 284 10.06 11.36 7.90
N VAL A 285 9.82 10.47 6.94
CA VAL A 285 8.59 9.66 6.85
C VAL A 285 8.65 8.37 7.67
N VAL A 286 9.85 7.88 8.03
CA VAL A 286 10.05 6.59 8.71
C VAL A 286 9.21 6.45 9.99
N PRO A 287 9.09 7.47 10.88
CA PRO A 287 8.21 7.40 12.03
C PRO A 287 6.75 7.08 11.67
N PHE A 288 6.24 7.69 10.61
CA PHE A 288 4.85 7.53 10.17
C PHE A 288 4.61 6.18 9.47
N GLU A 289 5.59 5.68 8.72
CA GLU A 289 5.58 4.31 8.20
C GLU A 289 5.48 3.31 9.35
N MET A 290 6.32 3.46 10.37
CA MET A 290 6.31 2.57 11.53
C MET A 290 5.01 2.68 12.32
N MET A 291 4.46 3.88 12.48
CA MET A 291 3.16 4.12 13.10
C MET A 291 2.04 3.34 12.38
N LYS A 292 1.94 3.48 11.06
CA LYS A 292 0.98 2.72 10.25
C LYS A 292 1.22 1.21 10.36
N LEU A 293 2.46 0.77 10.17
CA LEU A 293 2.83 -0.64 10.15
C LEU A 293 2.52 -1.37 11.46
N ARG A 294 2.69 -0.70 12.59
CA ARG A 294 2.45 -1.28 13.91
C ARG A 294 0.99 -1.10 14.35
N MET A 295 0.48 0.12 14.37
CA MET A 295 -0.86 0.40 14.90
C MET A 295 -1.98 -0.03 13.95
N LEU A 296 -1.86 0.19 12.64
CA LEU A 296 -2.85 -0.25 11.65
C LEU A 296 -2.58 -1.70 11.22
N ASN A 297 -1.41 -1.97 10.64
CA ASN A 297 -1.18 -3.27 10.03
C ASN A 297 -1.02 -4.39 11.07
N GLY A 298 -0.42 -4.11 12.23
CA GLY A 298 -0.33 -5.04 13.35
C GLY A 298 -1.68 -5.41 13.95
N SER A 299 -2.53 -4.42 14.23
CA SER A 299 -3.89 -4.69 14.72
C SER A 299 -4.77 -5.38 13.68
N HIS A 300 -4.61 -5.07 12.38
CA HIS A 300 -5.26 -5.82 11.30
C HIS A 300 -4.86 -7.30 11.31
N SER A 301 -3.57 -7.62 11.46
CA SER A 301 -3.11 -9.00 11.54
C SER A 301 -3.66 -9.71 12.78
N PHE A 302 -3.65 -9.06 13.95
CA PHE A 302 -4.28 -9.57 15.18
C PHE A 302 -5.76 -9.92 14.96
N LEU A 303 -6.54 -8.98 14.40
CA LEU A 303 -7.96 -9.16 14.12
C LEU A 303 -8.22 -10.20 13.02
N ALA A 304 -7.35 -10.30 12.02
CA ALA A 304 -7.51 -11.25 10.93
C ALA A 304 -7.43 -12.69 11.42
N TYR A 305 -6.37 -13.06 12.14
CA TYR A 305 -6.20 -14.44 12.60
C TYR A 305 -7.23 -14.82 13.67
N LEU A 306 -7.33 -14.01 14.72
CA LEU A 306 -8.24 -14.29 15.84
C LEU A 306 -9.70 -14.09 15.45
N GLY A 307 -9.99 -13.18 14.51
CA GLY A 307 -11.32 -12.95 13.98
C GLY A 307 -11.78 -14.11 13.11
N TYR A 308 -10.94 -14.57 12.18
CA TYR A 308 -11.23 -15.73 11.34
C TYR A 308 -11.47 -16.98 12.19
N LEU A 309 -10.58 -17.28 13.14
CA LEU A 309 -10.73 -18.41 14.07
C LEU A 309 -12.01 -18.27 14.90
N GLY A 310 -12.33 -17.05 15.34
CA GLY A 310 -13.59 -16.69 15.98
C GLY A 310 -14.80 -16.68 15.05
N GLY A 311 -14.69 -17.07 13.78
CA GLY A 311 -15.80 -17.17 12.84
C GLY A 311 -16.37 -15.83 12.37
N TYR A 312 -15.57 -14.75 12.38
CA TYR A 312 -15.90 -13.46 11.79
C TYR A 312 -15.38 -13.39 10.35
N GLU A 313 -16.26 -13.11 9.39
CA GLU A 313 -15.90 -13.09 7.96
C GLU A 313 -15.08 -11.85 7.61
N THR A 314 -15.46 -10.69 8.17
CA THR A 314 -14.83 -9.41 7.90
C THR A 314 -14.26 -8.74 9.14
N ILE A 315 -13.36 -7.77 8.95
CA ILE A 315 -12.84 -6.92 10.04
C ILE A 315 -13.99 -6.17 10.73
N ALA A 316 -14.96 -5.65 9.97
CA ALA A 316 -16.13 -4.99 10.53
C ALA A 316 -16.94 -5.91 11.45
N ASP A 317 -17.06 -7.20 11.11
CA ASP A 317 -17.73 -8.18 11.98
C ASP A 317 -16.99 -8.35 13.32
N THR A 318 -15.65 -8.34 13.32
CA THR A 318 -14.88 -8.38 14.57
C THR A 318 -15.16 -7.17 15.45
N MET A 319 -15.34 -5.98 14.85
CA MET A 319 -15.62 -4.73 15.59
C MET A 319 -17.01 -4.70 16.23
N THR A 320 -17.94 -5.56 15.81
CA THR A 320 -19.24 -5.72 16.48
C THR A 320 -19.12 -6.38 17.86
N ASN A 321 -18.00 -7.07 18.13
CA ASN A 321 -17.71 -7.65 19.43
C ASN A 321 -16.89 -6.66 20.29
N PRO A 322 -17.42 -6.18 21.42
CA PRO A 322 -16.70 -5.22 22.28
C PRO A 322 -15.33 -5.72 22.76
N ALA A 323 -15.16 -7.03 22.97
CA ALA A 323 -13.87 -7.59 23.38
C ALA A 323 -12.80 -7.41 22.29
N TYR A 324 -13.13 -7.67 21.03
CA TYR A 324 -12.20 -7.48 19.91
C TYR A 324 -11.90 -6.00 19.67
N ARG A 325 -12.92 -5.15 19.73
CA ARG A 325 -12.75 -3.69 19.62
C ARG A 325 -11.78 -3.17 20.70
N ASN A 326 -12.01 -3.54 21.95
CA ASN A 326 -11.20 -3.10 23.08
C ASN A 326 -9.78 -3.70 23.02
N ALA A 327 -9.64 -4.98 22.67
CA ALA A 327 -8.34 -5.62 22.52
C ALA A 327 -7.51 -4.99 21.41
N ALA A 328 -8.12 -4.63 20.27
CA ALA A 328 -7.44 -3.93 19.18
C ALA A 328 -7.01 -2.51 19.60
N LEU A 329 -7.88 -1.75 20.26
CA LEU A 329 -7.55 -0.41 20.75
C LEU A 329 -6.42 -0.46 21.78
N ALA A 330 -6.48 -1.39 22.73
CA ALA A 330 -5.45 -1.57 23.73
C ALA A 330 -4.13 -2.08 23.13
N LEU A 331 -4.17 -2.98 22.13
CA LEU A 331 -2.99 -3.36 21.36
C LEU A 331 -2.36 -2.12 20.70
N MET A 332 -3.16 -1.25 20.08
CA MET A 332 -2.65 -0.03 19.45
C MET A 332 -1.98 0.91 20.45
N LEU A 333 -2.63 1.17 21.60
CA LEU A 333 -2.19 2.21 22.54
C LEU A 333 -1.19 1.74 23.59
N GLU A 334 -1.31 0.50 24.06
CA GLU A 334 -0.49 -0.01 25.16
C GLU A 334 0.68 -0.86 24.69
N GLU A 335 0.60 -1.44 23.48
CA GLU A 335 1.61 -2.39 22.97
C GLU A 335 2.28 -1.95 21.65
N GLN A 336 1.61 -1.15 20.82
CA GLN A 336 2.21 -0.65 19.57
C GLN A 336 2.73 0.78 19.74
N ALA A 337 1.93 1.71 20.24
CA ALA A 337 2.31 3.11 20.40
C ALA A 337 3.59 3.32 21.24
N PRO A 338 3.84 2.61 22.36
CA PRO A 338 5.07 2.81 23.15
C PRO A 338 6.35 2.39 22.42
N THR A 339 6.22 1.63 21.33
CA THR A 339 7.36 1.21 20.51
C THR A 339 7.76 2.25 19.46
N LEU A 340 6.96 3.29 19.27
CA LEU A 340 7.12 4.29 18.21
C LEU A 340 7.90 5.51 18.71
N SER A 341 8.78 6.02 17.85
CA SER A 341 9.46 7.30 18.03
C SER A 341 8.80 8.33 17.11
N MET A 342 7.77 9.03 17.59
CA MET A 342 7.01 10.00 16.79
C MET A 342 7.47 11.44 17.01
N PRO A 343 7.33 12.32 16.00
CA PRO A 343 7.47 13.76 16.19
C PRO A 343 6.56 14.29 17.31
N GLU A 344 7.03 15.30 18.03
CA GLU A 344 6.28 15.95 19.11
C GLU A 344 4.91 16.44 18.60
N GLY A 345 3.86 16.23 19.40
CA GLY A 345 2.49 16.62 19.06
C GLY A 345 1.72 15.62 18.20
N THR A 346 2.32 14.48 17.82
CA THR A 346 1.58 13.41 17.13
C THR A 346 0.50 12.81 18.03
N ASP A 347 -0.77 12.92 17.63
CA ASP A 347 -1.91 12.36 18.37
C ASP A 347 -2.13 10.87 18.06
N LEU A 348 -1.39 10.01 18.75
CA LEU A 348 -1.53 8.55 18.63
C LEU A 348 -2.87 8.03 19.15
N ALA A 349 -3.48 8.72 20.13
CA ALA A 349 -4.78 8.35 20.66
C ALA A 349 -5.91 8.59 19.64
N GLY A 350 -5.92 9.78 19.05
CA GLY A 350 -6.82 10.11 17.94
C GLY A 350 -6.60 9.21 16.73
N TYR A 351 -5.34 8.88 16.40
CA TYR A 351 -5.05 7.92 15.34
C TYR A 351 -5.62 6.53 15.64
N ALA A 352 -5.48 6.00 16.85
CA ALA A 352 -6.05 4.69 17.20
C ALA A 352 -7.58 4.67 17.13
N GLU A 353 -8.26 5.70 17.64
CA GLU A 353 -9.73 5.81 17.52
C GLU A 353 -10.19 5.90 16.06
N LEU A 354 -9.43 6.62 15.23
CA LEU A 354 -9.67 6.69 13.78
C LEU A 354 -9.52 5.31 13.13
N LEU A 355 -8.51 4.52 13.49
CA LEU A 355 -8.35 3.15 13.00
C LEU A 355 -9.52 2.25 13.42
N ILE A 356 -9.99 2.35 14.67
CA ILE A 356 -11.15 1.60 15.13
C ILE A 356 -12.41 1.99 14.34
N ALA A 357 -12.62 3.29 14.07
CA ALA A 357 -13.73 3.76 13.25
C ALA A 357 -13.65 3.21 11.81
N ARG A 358 -12.46 3.18 11.21
CA ARG A 358 -12.21 2.61 9.87
C ARG A 358 -12.48 1.11 9.84
N PHE A 359 -11.98 0.37 10.82
CA PHE A 359 -12.21 -1.08 10.94
C PHE A 359 -13.69 -1.41 11.14
N SER A 360 -14.46 -0.49 11.72
CA SER A 360 -15.90 -0.66 11.95
C SER A 360 -16.76 -0.37 10.72
N ASN A 361 -16.18 0.03 9.58
CA ASN A 361 -16.94 0.34 8.36
C ASN A 361 -17.40 -0.94 7.63
N PRO A 362 -18.71 -1.26 7.63
CA PRO A 362 -19.21 -2.50 7.01
C PRO A 362 -19.19 -2.45 5.47
N SER A 363 -19.09 -1.26 4.88
CA SER A 363 -19.28 -1.05 3.43
C SER A 363 -18.11 -1.55 2.57
N LEU A 364 -16.96 -1.83 3.17
CA LEU A 364 -15.73 -2.25 2.48
C LEU A 364 -15.58 -3.77 2.36
N LYS A 365 -16.34 -4.55 3.14
CA LYS A 365 -16.29 -6.04 3.17
C LYS A 365 -14.86 -6.62 3.24
N HIS A 366 -13.99 -6.00 4.03
CA HIS A 366 -12.60 -6.46 4.22
C HIS A 366 -12.53 -7.81 4.93
N ARG A 367 -12.28 -8.88 4.17
CA ARG A 367 -12.32 -10.24 4.71
C ARG A 367 -11.11 -10.52 5.62
N THR A 368 -11.36 -11.11 6.78
CA THR A 368 -10.31 -11.56 7.72
C THR A 368 -9.33 -12.49 7.02
N TRP A 369 -9.84 -13.41 6.19
CA TRP A 369 -9.06 -14.33 5.36
C TRP A 369 -8.09 -13.61 4.42
N GLN A 370 -8.52 -12.56 3.73
CA GLN A 370 -7.66 -11.80 2.80
C GLN A 370 -6.52 -11.11 3.53
N ILE A 371 -6.78 -10.58 4.73
CA ILE A 371 -5.76 -9.90 5.52
C ILE A 371 -4.75 -10.91 6.10
N ALA A 372 -5.22 -12.13 6.43
CA ALA A 372 -4.42 -13.24 6.96
C ALA A 372 -3.46 -13.88 5.93
N MET A 373 -3.63 -13.63 4.62
CA MET A 373 -2.71 -14.13 3.59
C MET A 373 -1.27 -13.62 3.81
N ASP A 374 -0.27 -14.37 3.37
CA ASP A 374 1.16 -14.01 3.44
C ASP A 374 1.61 -13.58 4.85
N GLY A 375 1.07 -14.26 5.87
CA GLY A 375 1.40 -13.99 7.27
C GLY A 375 2.90 -14.09 7.57
N SER A 376 3.62 -14.99 6.89
CA SER A 376 5.08 -15.12 7.00
C SER A 376 5.83 -13.85 6.62
N GLN A 377 5.31 -13.09 5.66
CA GLN A 377 5.90 -11.85 5.16
C GLN A 377 5.47 -10.62 5.99
N LYS A 378 4.46 -10.78 6.85
CA LYS A 378 3.81 -9.69 7.59
C LYS A 378 4.16 -9.67 9.07
N LEU A 379 4.30 -10.85 9.68
CA LEU A 379 4.54 -10.98 11.12
C LEU A 379 5.79 -10.25 11.62
N PRO A 380 6.96 -10.34 10.96
CA PRO A 380 8.21 -9.77 11.48
C PRO A 380 8.06 -8.31 11.89
N GLN A 381 7.61 -7.48 10.96
CA GLN A 381 7.55 -6.04 11.11
C GLN A 381 6.28 -5.54 11.83
N ARG A 382 5.21 -6.35 11.89
CA ARG A 382 3.93 -5.96 12.47
C ARG A 382 3.78 -6.34 13.94
N LEU A 383 4.29 -7.51 14.34
CA LEU A 383 4.13 -8.04 15.69
C LEU A 383 5.48 -8.39 16.35
N LEU A 384 6.44 -8.97 15.61
CA LEU A 384 7.67 -9.48 16.21
C LEU A 384 8.69 -8.38 16.56
N ASP A 385 8.84 -7.37 15.72
CA ASP A 385 9.69 -6.21 16.01
C ASP A 385 9.23 -5.43 17.26
N PRO A 386 7.92 -5.14 17.44
CA PRO A 386 7.40 -4.68 18.73
C PRO A 386 7.81 -5.60 19.89
N ILE A 387 7.58 -6.91 19.79
CA ILE A 387 7.93 -7.88 20.85
C ILE A 387 9.41 -7.82 21.21
N ARG A 388 10.32 -7.70 20.23
CA ARG A 388 11.76 -7.54 20.48
C ARG A 388 12.07 -6.34 21.37
N LEU A 389 11.35 -5.24 21.23
CA LEU A 389 11.51 -4.05 22.06
C LEU A 389 11.05 -4.28 23.50
N TYR A 390 9.91 -4.96 23.68
CA TYR A 390 9.43 -5.35 25.01
C TYR A 390 10.37 -6.33 25.71
N LEU A 391 10.91 -7.32 24.99
CA LEU A 391 11.90 -8.26 25.52
C LEU A 391 13.17 -7.56 26.00
N ALA A 392 13.59 -6.50 25.32
CA ALA A 392 14.74 -5.68 25.75
C ALA A 392 14.46 -4.86 27.02
N GLN A 393 13.19 -4.53 27.29
CA GLN A 393 12.76 -3.71 28.43
C GLN A 393 12.29 -4.55 29.63
N GLY A 394 11.91 -5.81 29.41
CA GLY A 394 11.32 -6.68 30.43
C GLY A 394 9.83 -6.42 30.69
N ASP A 395 9.14 -5.82 29.73
CA ASP A 395 7.73 -5.43 29.83
C ASP A 395 6.77 -6.48 29.20
N ASN A 396 5.47 -6.36 29.46
CA ASN A 396 4.45 -7.31 29.00
C ASN A 396 3.94 -6.97 27.58
N TYR A 397 3.80 -8.00 26.73
CA TYR A 397 3.33 -7.93 25.34
C TYR A 397 2.24 -8.98 25.04
N ARG A 398 1.32 -9.21 26.00
CA ARG A 398 0.33 -10.29 25.95
C ARG A 398 -0.56 -10.27 24.71
N ARG A 399 -0.95 -9.09 24.19
CA ARG A 399 -1.82 -9.02 23.00
C ARG A 399 -1.04 -9.32 21.73
N LEU A 400 0.20 -8.84 21.64
CA LEU A 400 1.14 -9.21 20.58
C LEU A 400 1.39 -10.73 20.58
N ALA A 401 1.66 -11.33 21.75
CA ALA A 401 1.85 -12.77 21.90
C ALA A 401 0.59 -13.56 21.48
N LEU A 402 -0.61 -13.10 21.86
CA LEU A 402 -1.86 -13.70 21.40
C LEU A 402 -2.06 -13.57 19.89
N GLY A 403 -1.66 -12.44 19.29
CA GLY A 403 -1.65 -12.27 17.83
C GLY A 403 -0.76 -13.28 17.11
N VAL A 404 0.45 -13.52 17.63
CA VAL A 404 1.38 -14.56 17.12
C VAL A 404 0.78 -15.96 17.30
N ALA A 405 0.21 -16.26 18.47
CA ALA A 405 -0.47 -17.52 18.74
C ALA A 405 -1.68 -17.74 17.82
N GLY A 406 -2.42 -16.67 17.52
CA GLY A 406 -3.53 -16.68 16.56
C GLY A 406 -3.05 -17.06 15.15
N TRP A 407 -1.93 -16.49 14.69
CA TRP A 407 -1.30 -16.91 13.43
C TRP A 407 -0.88 -18.39 13.45
N MET A 408 -0.19 -18.83 14.51
CA MET A 408 0.23 -20.24 14.63
C MET A 408 -0.99 -21.16 14.56
N ARG A 409 -2.06 -20.83 15.29
CA ARG A 409 -3.32 -21.60 15.25
C ARG A 409 -3.96 -21.57 13.85
N TYR A 410 -3.96 -20.44 13.16
CA TYR A 410 -4.53 -20.28 11.82
C TYR A 410 -3.80 -21.13 10.77
N VAL A 411 -2.46 -21.12 10.75
CA VAL A 411 -1.66 -21.86 9.76
C VAL A 411 -1.70 -23.38 9.93
N SER A 412 -2.35 -23.89 10.98
CA SER A 412 -2.69 -25.32 11.10
C SER A 412 -3.61 -25.82 9.98
N GLY A 413 -4.32 -24.92 9.30
CA GLY A 413 -5.20 -25.26 8.18
C GLY A 413 -6.57 -25.79 8.59
N ILE A 414 -6.95 -25.70 9.87
CA ILE A 414 -8.26 -26.18 10.37
C ILE A 414 -8.88 -25.13 11.30
N ASP A 415 -10.15 -24.75 11.14
CA ASP A 415 -10.82 -23.77 12.00
C ASP A 415 -11.24 -24.36 13.36
N GLU A 416 -11.95 -23.58 14.20
CA GLU A 416 -12.45 -24.05 15.50
C GLU A 416 -13.65 -25.01 15.40
N LYS A 417 -14.26 -25.12 14.21
CA LYS A 417 -15.36 -26.04 13.91
C LYS A 417 -14.87 -27.33 13.22
N GLY A 418 -13.57 -27.44 12.94
CA GLY A 418 -12.97 -28.58 12.26
C GLY A 418 -12.98 -28.49 10.73
N ASN A 419 -13.38 -27.37 10.14
CA ASN A 419 -13.37 -27.17 8.69
C ASN A 419 -11.98 -26.79 8.19
N PRO A 420 -11.61 -27.12 6.94
CA PRO A 420 -10.34 -26.70 6.37
C PRO A 420 -10.26 -25.17 6.20
N ILE A 421 -9.06 -24.63 6.43
CA ILE A 421 -8.69 -23.26 6.11
C ILE A 421 -7.75 -23.32 4.90
N GLU A 422 -8.09 -22.57 3.84
CA GLU A 422 -7.16 -22.34 2.75
C GLU A 422 -6.10 -21.33 3.21
N VAL A 423 -4.91 -21.82 3.57
CA VAL A 423 -3.78 -20.98 3.98
C VAL A 423 -3.04 -20.52 2.73
N VAL A 424 -3.18 -19.25 2.37
CA VAL A 424 -2.44 -18.62 1.27
C VAL A 424 -1.21 -17.92 1.85
N ASP A 425 -0.04 -18.55 1.65
CA ASP A 425 1.26 -18.04 2.08
C ASP A 425 2.37 -18.70 1.25
N PRO A 426 3.47 -18.01 0.92
CA PRO A 426 4.61 -18.64 0.23
C PRO A 426 5.20 -19.84 0.98
N LEU A 427 5.04 -19.91 2.30
CA LEU A 427 5.52 -21.01 3.16
C LEU A 427 4.42 -22.00 3.56
N ALA A 428 3.24 -21.96 2.93
CA ALA A 428 2.09 -22.80 3.30
C ALA A 428 2.39 -24.31 3.32
N GLU A 429 3.17 -24.81 2.37
CA GLU A 429 3.59 -26.22 2.33
C GLU A 429 4.44 -26.61 3.54
N GLN A 430 5.36 -25.73 3.95
CA GLN A 430 6.22 -25.95 5.11
C GLN A 430 5.39 -25.98 6.41
N PHE A 431 4.41 -25.07 6.55
CA PHE A 431 3.50 -25.10 7.70
C PHE A 431 2.71 -26.41 7.75
N ARG A 432 2.17 -26.85 6.61
CA ARG A 432 1.42 -28.11 6.54
C ARG A 432 2.29 -29.31 6.95
N ALA A 433 3.53 -29.37 6.46
CA ALA A 433 4.47 -30.42 6.83
C ALA A 433 4.76 -30.44 8.35
N ILE A 434 4.93 -29.26 8.97
CA ILE A 434 5.11 -29.14 10.42
C ILE A 434 3.92 -29.72 11.19
N TYR A 435 2.69 -29.35 10.82
CA TYR A 435 1.48 -29.81 11.52
C TYR A 435 1.19 -31.30 11.32
N GLN A 436 1.61 -31.87 10.18
CA GLN A 436 1.52 -33.32 9.91
C GLN A 436 2.57 -34.12 10.66
N HIS A 437 3.78 -33.59 10.81
CA HIS A 437 4.90 -34.32 11.43
C HIS A 437 4.85 -34.29 12.95
N TYR A 438 4.52 -33.15 13.55
CA TYR A 438 4.56 -32.97 15.00
C TYR A 438 3.16 -33.10 15.63
N PRO A 439 2.94 -34.04 16.57
CA PRO A 439 1.62 -34.29 17.14
C PRO A 439 1.25 -33.33 18.29
N SER A 440 2.22 -32.83 19.06
CA SER A 440 1.94 -31.98 20.22
C SER A 440 2.02 -30.48 19.88
N THR A 441 1.26 -29.66 20.63
CA THR A 441 1.27 -28.20 20.50
C THR A 441 2.67 -27.62 20.73
N GLY A 442 3.40 -28.10 21.74
CA GLY A 442 4.74 -27.60 22.06
C GLY A 442 5.79 -27.92 20.98
N GLU A 443 5.70 -29.08 20.34
CA GLU A 443 6.59 -29.43 19.22
C GLU A 443 6.30 -28.57 17.98
N ARG A 444 5.02 -28.33 17.67
CA ARG A 444 4.60 -27.47 16.55
C ARG A 444 5.08 -26.03 16.74
N ILE A 445 4.94 -25.47 17.94
CA ILE A 445 5.43 -24.14 18.26
C ILE A 445 6.94 -24.07 18.03
N ARG A 446 7.73 -25.00 18.59
CA ARG A 446 9.18 -25.02 18.40
C ARG A 446 9.58 -25.16 16.92
N ALA A 447 8.86 -25.97 16.15
CA ALA A 447 9.11 -26.15 14.72
C ALA A 447 8.79 -24.90 13.89
N LEU A 448 7.70 -24.18 14.22
CA LEU A 448 7.38 -22.89 13.58
C LEU A 448 8.40 -21.81 13.96
N LEU A 449 8.80 -21.74 15.22
CA LEU A 449 9.83 -20.80 15.70
C LEU A 449 11.21 -21.05 15.06
N ALA A 450 11.47 -22.25 14.54
CA ALA A 450 12.69 -22.57 13.83
C ALA A 450 12.74 -22.03 12.38
N ILE A 451 11.68 -21.37 11.91
CA ILE A 451 11.66 -20.69 10.60
C ILE A 451 12.35 -19.33 10.75
N ASP A 452 13.67 -19.32 10.56
CA ASP A 452 14.53 -18.15 10.79
C ASP A 452 14.10 -16.91 9.96
N THR A 453 13.52 -17.09 8.78
CA THR A 453 13.02 -15.97 7.94
C THR A 453 11.83 -15.23 8.55
N ILE A 454 11.11 -15.85 9.51
CA ILE A 454 10.00 -15.21 10.23
C ILE A 454 10.49 -14.71 11.59
N PHE A 455 11.03 -15.62 12.41
CA PHE A 455 11.28 -15.35 13.82
C PHE A 455 12.70 -14.85 14.12
N GLY A 456 13.65 -15.06 13.23
CA GLY A 456 15.06 -14.87 13.54
C GLY A 456 15.56 -15.82 14.63
N ARG A 457 16.87 -15.84 14.83
CA ARG A 457 17.49 -16.67 15.88
C ARG A 457 17.23 -16.13 17.28
N ASP A 458 17.13 -14.81 17.40
CA ASP A 458 16.93 -14.10 18.64
C ASP A 458 15.64 -14.52 19.34
N LEU A 459 14.50 -14.58 18.63
CA LEU A 459 13.24 -15.02 19.22
C LEU A 459 13.17 -16.54 19.41
N ARG A 460 13.76 -17.30 18.49
CA ARG A 460 13.82 -18.78 18.58
C ARG A 460 14.52 -19.27 19.85
N GLU A 461 15.51 -18.52 20.34
CA GLU A 461 16.33 -18.88 21.50
C GLU A 461 15.90 -18.14 22.78
N ASN A 462 14.93 -17.22 22.70
CA ASN A 462 14.45 -16.46 23.83
C ASN A 462 13.38 -17.23 24.63
N THR A 463 13.75 -17.70 25.82
CA THR A 463 12.86 -18.49 26.71
C THR A 463 11.59 -17.73 27.09
N ASP A 464 11.69 -16.44 27.41
CA ASP A 464 10.55 -15.62 27.83
C ASP A 464 9.48 -15.52 26.72
N PHE A 465 9.94 -15.26 25.49
CA PHE A 465 9.07 -15.25 24.32
C PHE A 465 8.39 -16.59 24.06
N ILE A 466 9.15 -17.69 24.12
CA ILE A 466 8.62 -19.04 23.92
C ILE A 466 7.54 -19.36 24.95
N GLU A 467 7.77 -19.00 26.22
CA GLU A 467 6.80 -19.21 27.30
C GLU A 467 5.51 -18.43 27.07
N HIS A 468 5.59 -17.14 26.77
CA HIS A 468 4.43 -16.29 26.50
C HIS A 468 3.61 -16.75 25.29
N VAL A 469 4.27 -17.07 24.17
CA VAL A 469 3.57 -17.58 22.97
C VAL A 469 2.99 -18.97 23.22
N THR A 470 3.67 -19.82 23.98
CA THR A 470 3.16 -21.15 24.33
C THR A 470 1.92 -21.04 25.21
N ALA A 471 1.93 -20.17 26.22
CA ALA A 471 0.78 -19.92 27.07
C ALA A 471 -0.42 -19.40 26.25
N ALA A 472 -0.19 -18.44 25.35
CA ALA A 472 -1.23 -17.92 24.46
C ALA A 472 -1.80 -18.99 23.51
N CYS A 473 -0.96 -19.86 22.95
CA CYS A 473 -1.41 -21.00 22.13
C CYS A 473 -2.27 -21.99 22.93
N GLN A 474 -1.88 -22.30 24.18
CA GLN A 474 -2.66 -23.16 25.07
C GLN A 474 -4.00 -22.52 25.45
N GLN A 475 -4.02 -21.22 25.69
CA GLN A 475 -5.24 -20.45 25.94
C GLN A 475 -6.19 -20.52 24.74
N LEU A 476 -5.70 -20.32 23.52
CA LEU A 476 -6.51 -20.48 22.31
C LEU A 476 -7.05 -21.90 22.14
N GLN A 477 -6.23 -22.92 22.42
CA GLN A 477 -6.64 -24.31 22.29
C GLN A 477 -7.74 -24.70 23.30
N SER A 478 -7.71 -24.13 24.51
CA SER A 478 -8.64 -24.45 25.60
C SER A 478 -9.93 -23.65 25.58
N LEU A 479 -9.85 -22.36 25.26
CA LEU A 479 -10.98 -21.42 25.33
C LEU A 479 -11.61 -21.13 23.96
N GLY A 480 -10.84 -21.26 22.87
CA GLY A 480 -11.17 -20.70 21.57
C GLY A 480 -10.88 -19.20 21.48
N ALA A 481 -10.79 -18.68 20.26
CA ALA A 481 -10.30 -17.33 19.95
C ALA A 481 -11.17 -16.24 20.58
N ARG A 482 -12.51 -16.38 20.52
CA ARG A 482 -13.41 -15.37 21.08
C ARG A 482 -13.23 -15.18 22.59
N ALA A 483 -13.11 -16.27 23.32
CA ALA A 483 -12.95 -16.24 24.77
C ALA A 483 -11.52 -15.81 25.17
N ALA A 484 -10.50 -16.25 24.44
CA ALA A 484 -9.13 -15.80 24.65
C ALA A 484 -8.98 -14.28 24.43
N VAL A 485 -9.63 -13.72 23.41
CA VAL A 485 -9.65 -12.26 23.19
C VAL A 485 -10.41 -11.52 24.29
N ALA A 486 -11.52 -12.08 24.79
CA ALA A 486 -12.26 -11.48 25.91
C ALA A 486 -11.43 -11.45 27.20
N ASP A 487 -10.62 -12.47 27.45
CA ASP A 487 -9.76 -12.57 28.64
C ASP A 487 -8.67 -11.48 28.68
N LEU A 488 -8.27 -10.92 27.53
CA LEU A 488 -7.36 -9.76 27.47
C LEU A 488 -7.96 -8.47 28.06
N SER A 489 -9.26 -8.44 28.34
CA SER A 489 -9.94 -7.28 28.97
C SER A 489 -9.88 -7.30 30.50
N HIS A 490 -9.38 -8.40 31.08
CA HIS A 490 -9.11 -8.56 32.51
C HIS A 490 -7.60 -8.55 32.76
#